data_AF-A0A9D2Z1H5-F1
#
_entry.id   AF-A0A9D2Z1H5-F1
#
_cell.length_a   1.000
_cell.length_b   1.000
_cell.length_c   1.000
_cell.angle_alpha   90.00
_cell.angle_beta   90.00
_cell.angle_gamma   90.00
#
_symmetry.space_group_name_H-M   'P 1'
#
loop_
_entity.id
_entity.type
_entity.pdbx_description
1 polymer ?
#
loop_
_entity_poly.entity_id
_entity_poly.type
_entity_poly.pdbx_seq_one_letter_code
_entity_poly.pdbx_strand_id
1 'polypeptide(L)'
;MSMLKLATLWLLGGLYFVLGICQEPGDEGTSHWQGALPRITFSREALMRLRPLGRGFALKPPSIPEELRGLVIRTRRRKRGRRGGIHRRLKRMSLQDRRRLPALPSILLGNAQSIRNKLDELDAWITTRQEIKNTCLLVFTESWLSESDREEDLMLPGFGAPLRLDRDKGVTDKQRGGGVCCYVNKRYCKTIVVRERICTPDIELLSISLRPFYLPREFQQLFFTVVYIHPRANAVTAAQLINDVTHRLDTICPDAPKFILGDFNHCRLEETLKTYEQYITCTTTLRNTTLDLCFGSLSGAYKSLVHLIPRYIPVFKRLPREVKSVKCWSEDNISALQACFEC
;
A
#
# COMPACT_ATOMS: atom_id res chain seq x y z
N MET A 1 12.16 19.80 30.15
CA MET A 1 12.85 20.18 28.90
C MET A 1 13.12 18.93 28.07
N SER A 2 12.14 18.54 27.26
CA SER A 2 12.23 17.39 26.35
C SER A 2 13.04 17.77 25.13
N MET A 3 14.11 17.02 24.86
CA MET A 3 14.81 17.08 23.58
C MET A 3 13.87 16.57 22.48
N LEU A 4 13.48 17.47 21.58
CA LEU A 4 12.89 17.17 20.29
C LEU A 4 13.74 16.10 19.58
N LYS A 5 13.14 14.94 19.30
CA LYS A 5 13.59 14.13 18.18
C LYS A 5 13.02 14.76 16.92
N LEU A 6 13.86 15.51 16.21
CA LEU A 6 13.61 15.92 14.83
C LEU A 6 13.30 14.67 13.99
N ALA A 7 12.02 14.47 13.69
CA ALA A 7 11.62 13.76 12.50
C ALA A 7 11.82 14.74 11.33
N THR A 8 12.72 14.40 10.42
CA THR A 8 12.91 15.11 9.14
C THR A 8 11.58 15.23 8.41
N LEU A 9 10.94 16.39 8.54
CA LEU A 9 9.95 16.91 7.60
C LEU A 9 10.62 17.02 6.22
N TRP A 10 9.99 16.48 5.19
CA TRP A 10 10.16 16.98 3.83
C TRP A 10 8.77 17.29 3.27
N LEU A 11 8.43 18.58 3.34
CA LEU A 11 7.40 19.25 2.55
C LEU A 11 7.94 19.42 1.13
N LEU A 12 7.32 18.82 0.13
CA LEU A 12 7.47 19.20 -1.28
C LEU A 12 6.15 18.91 -2.01
N GLY A 13 5.59 19.94 -2.68
CA GLY A 13 4.76 19.73 -3.86
C GLY A 13 3.26 19.44 -3.70
N GLY A 14 2.55 20.01 -2.73
CA GLY A 14 1.07 20.09 -2.77
C GLY A 14 0.26 18.78 -2.91
N LEU A 15 0.88 17.61 -2.78
CA LEU A 15 0.24 16.31 -2.55
C LEU A 15 0.27 16.08 -1.04
N TYR A 16 -0.90 16.05 -0.40
CA TYR A 16 -1.02 15.71 1.01
C TYR A 16 -0.77 14.21 1.23
N PHE A 17 0.49 13.79 1.35
CA PHE A 17 0.82 12.53 2.01
C PHE A 17 1.03 12.80 3.49
N VAL A 18 -0.05 12.77 4.28
CA VAL A 18 0.04 12.95 5.73
C VAL A 18 0.51 11.63 6.37
N LEU A 19 1.76 11.63 6.79
CA LEU A 19 2.32 10.62 7.69
C LEU A 19 1.65 10.75 9.07
N GLY A 20 0.55 10.03 9.27
CA GLY A 20 -0.08 9.87 10.58
C GLY A 20 0.89 9.25 11.59
N ILE A 21 1.19 9.98 12.67
CA ILE A 21 1.85 9.47 13.86
C ILE A 21 0.81 8.63 14.60
N CYS A 22 0.84 7.29 14.44
CA CYS A 22 0.13 6.41 15.37
C CYS A 22 0.80 6.49 16.74
N GLN A 23 0.16 7.22 17.65
CA GLN A 23 0.37 7.13 19.08
C GLN A 23 -0.53 5.99 19.57
N GLU A 24 0.06 4.89 20.04
CA GLU A 24 -0.71 3.78 20.63
C GLU A 24 -1.36 4.25 21.94
N PRO A 25 -2.60 3.83 22.25
CA PRO A 25 -3.18 4.05 23.57
C PRO A 25 -2.36 3.26 24.59
N GLY A 26 -1.79 3.96 25.57
CA GLY A 26 -1.09 3.32 26.68
C GLY A 26 -2.10 2.65 27.58
N ASP A 27 -1.93 1.34 27.81
CA ASP A 27 -2.57 0.61 28.89
C ASP A 27 -2.32 1.33 30.22
N GLU A 28 -3.40 1.73 30.89
CA GLU A 28 -3.39 2.13 32.30
C GLU A 28 -3.14 0.88 33.15
N GLY A 29 -1.87 0.50 33.27
CA GLY A 29 -1.37 -0.43 34.27
C GLY A 29 -0.72 0.35 35.41
N THR A 30 -1.45 0.56 36.49
CA THR A 30 -0.91 1.06 37.76
C THR A 30 0.13 0.08 38.30
N SER A 31 1.40 0.50 38.33
CA SER A 31 2.42 -0.13 39.18
C SER A 31 3.20 0.96 39.91
N HIS A 32 2.93 1.06 41.21
CA HIS A 32 3.69 1.83 42.18
C HIS A 32 5.16 1.39 42.18
N TRP A 33 6.07 2.29 41.83
CA TRP A 33 7.50 2.18 42.16
C TRP A 33 7.90 3.44 42.93
N GLN A 34 7.98 3.31 44.25
CA GLN A 34 8.60 4.31 45.13
C GLN A 34 10.09 3.97 45.23
N GLY A 35 10.95 4.89 44.79
CA GLY A 35 12.41 4.78 44.91
C GLY A 35 13.12 5.66 43.89
N ALA A 36 13.57 6.85 44.32
CA ALA A 36 14.36 7.75 43.48
C ALA A 36 15.76 7.16 43.25
N LEU A 37 16.10 6.83 42.00
CA LEU A 37 17.48 6.49 41.63
C LEU A 37 18.34 7.76 41.60
N PRO A 38 19.59 7.73 42.13
CA PRO A 38 20.47 8.89 42.14
C PRO A 38 20.80 9.33 40.70
N ARG A 39 20.73 10.64 40.48
CA ARG A 39 20.94 11.26 39.18
C ARG A 39 22.45 11.32 38.88
N ILE A 40 22.97 10.33 38.16
CA ILE A 40 24.37 10.32 37.73
C ILE A 40 24.55 11.36 36.60
N THR A 41 25.31 12.41 36.87
CA THR A 41 25.68 13.45 35.90
C THR A 41 27.13 13.29 35.45
N PHE A 42 27.35 13.14 34.13
CA PHE A 42 28.68 13.10 33.54
C PHE A 42 29.06 14.47 32.97
N SER A 43 30.31 14.89 33.18
CA SER A 43 30.84 16.09 32.52
C SER A 43 31.02 15.86 31.03
N ARG A 44 30.98 16.94 30.24
CA ARG A 44 31.15 16.90 28.78
C ARG A 44 32.46 16.23 28.37
N GLU A 45 33.53 16.49 29.10
CA GLU A 45 34.86 15.89 28.86
C GLU A 45 34.88 14.40 29.13
N ALA A 46 34.18 13.93 30.18
CA ALA A 46 34.04 12.51 30.47
C ALA A 46 33.33 11.75 29.34
N LEU A 47 32.29 12.36 28.75
CA LEU A 47 31.59 11.79 27.59
C LEU A 47 32.45 11.79 26.32
N MET A 48 33.30 12.81 26.13
CA MET A 48 34.18 12.90 24.96
C MET A 48 35.30 11.86 25.00
N ARG A 49 35.78 11.46 26.18
CA ARG A 49 36.76 10.37 26.34
C ARG A 49 36.19 8.98 25.99
N LEU A 50 34.87 8.81 26.06
CA LEU A 50 34.20 7.55 25.69
C LEU A 50 33.95 7.40 24.18
N ARG A 51 34.31 8.42 23.38
CA ARG A 51 34.12 8.39 21.93
C ARG A 51 35.22 7.53 21.29
N PRO A 52 34.89 6.46 20.54
CA PRO A 52 35.91 5.69 19.85
C PRO A 52 36.54 6.56 18.76
N LEU A 53 37.86 6.73 18.79
CA LEU A 53 38.62 7.38 17.73
C LEU A 53 38.65 6.43 16.52
N GLY A 54 37.92 6.78 15.46
CA GLY A 54 38.07 6.21 14.12
C GLY A 54 37.18 5.00 13.79
N ARG A 55 36.54 5.07 12.61
CA ARG A 55 35.98 3.89 11.93
C ARG A 55 37.15 3.06 11.41
N GLY A 56 37.33 1.82 11.86
CA GLY A 56 38.20 0.90 11.13
C GLY A 56 38.71 -0.34 11.86
N PHE A 57 38.90 -0.31 13.18
CA PHE A 57 39.50 -1.46 13.88
C PHE A 57 38.63 -1.96 15.02
N ALA A 58 38.34 -3.27 14.99
CA ALA A 58 37.63 -4.00 16.02
C ALA A 58 38.53 -4.14 17.26
N LEU A 59 38.63 -3.09 18.07
CA LEU A 59 39.11 -3.22 19.44
C LEU A 59 37.95 -3.76 20.29
N LYS A 60 38.18 -4.89 20.97
CA LYS A 60 37.28 -5.39 22.02
C LYS A 60 36.98 -4.21 22.97
N PRO A 61 35.70 -3.92 23.28
CA PRO A 61 35.39 -2.84 24.20
C PRO A 61 36.08 -3.10 25.54
N PRO A 62 36.58 -2.05 26.23
CA PRO A 62 37.20 -2.22 27.55
C PRO A 62 36.23 -2.92 28.50
N SER A 63 36.78 -3.80 29.34
CA SER A 63 36.03 -4.54 30.35
C SER A 63 35.25 -3.57 31.23
N ILE A 64 33.92 -3.67 31.17
CA ILE A 64 33.00 -2.83 31.92
C ILE A 64 33.24 -3.07 33.42
N PRO A 65 33.45 -2.02 34.24
CA PRO A 65 33.63 -2.14 35.69
C PRO A 65 32.51 -2.95 36.35
N GLU A 66 32.87 -3.76 37.36
CA GLU A 66 31.97 -4.70 38.05
C GLU A 66 30.72 -4.01 38.58
N GLU A 67 30.83 -2.74 39.05
CA GLU A 67 29.71 -1.99 39.62
C GLU A 67 28.64 -1.60 38.58
N LEU A 68 29.00 -1.54 37.29
CA LEU A 68 28.07 -1.22 36.20
C LEU A 68 27.39 -2.47 35.62
N ARG A 69 27.80 -3.69 36.01
CA ARG A 69 27.18 -4.94 35.52
C ARG A 69 25.74 -5.10 35.99
N GLY A 70 25.39 -4.60 37.19
CA GLY A 70 24.02 -4.59 37.72
C GLY A 70 23.08 -3.58 37.03
N LEU A 71 23.65 -2.53 36.42
CA LEU A 71 22.95 -1.52 35.64
C LEU A 71 22.99 -1.78 34.13
N VAL A 72 23.46 -2.96 33.70
CA VAL A 72 23.21 -3.46 32.35
C VAL A 72 21.71 -3.72 32.27
N ILE A 73 20.95 -2.63 32.06
CA ILE A 73 19.64 -2.63 31.43
C ILE A 73 19.79 -3.67 30.37
N ARG A 74 19.13 -4.82 30.55
CA ARG A 74 19.05 -5.86 29.54
C ARG A 74 18.78 -5.10 28.26
N THR A 75 19.80 -4.92 27.43
CA THR A 75 19.62 -4.35 26.11
C THR A 75 18.91 -5.49 25.41
N ARG A 76 17.60 -5.59 25.65
CA ARG A 76 16.65 -6.32 24.84
C ARG A 76 17.07 -5.84 23.47
N ARG A 77 17.75 -6.70 22.70
CA ARG A 77 18.09 -6.44 21.31
C ARG A 77 16.80 -5.87 20.76
N ARG A 78 16.77 -4.56 20.51
CA ARG A 78 15.53 -3.93 20.04
C ARG A 78 15.17 -4.75 18.84
N LYS A 79 14.06 -5.51 18.90
CA LYS A 79 13.60 -6.31 17.77
C LYS A 79 13.59 -5.33 16.62
N ARG A 80 14.48 -5.53 15.65
CA ARG A 80 14.70 -4.61 14.54
C ARG A 80 13.32 -4.22 14.02
N GLY A 81 12.97 -2.94 14.13
CA GLY A 81 11.58 -2.51 14.04
C GLY A 81 10.91 -3.08 12.78
N ARG A 82 9.77 -3.76 12.97
CA ARG A 82 8.99 -4.43 11.92
C ARG A 82 8.66 -3.48 10.75
N ARG A 83 8.58 -2.17 11.01
CA ARG A 83 8.33 -1.10 10.03
C ARG A 83 9.39 -1.03 8.92
N GLY A 84 10.68 -1.22 9.24
CA GLY A 84 11.74 -1.19 8.22
C GLY A 84 11.72 -2.38 7.25
N GLY A 85 11.19 -3.53 7.69
CA GLY A 85 11.09 -4.73 6.85
C GLY A 85 10.12 -4.57 5.70
N ILE A 86 9.01 -3.86 5.92
CA ILE A 86 7.97 -3.61 4.92
C ILE A 86 8.43 -2.58 3.89
N HIS A 87 9.02 -1.46 4.32
CA HIS A 87 9.64 -0.47 3.43
C HIS A 87 10.72 -1.10 2.55
N ARG A 88 11.57 -1.93 3.17
CA ARG A 88 12.59 -2.70 2.46
C ARG A 88 11.99 -3.80 1.57
N ARG A 89 10.76 -4.25 1.83
CA ARG A 89 10.03 -5.19 0.95
C ARG A 89 9.54 -4.44 -0.29
N LEU A 90 8.97 -3.24 -0.15
CA LEU A 90 8.62 -2.39 -1.29
C LEU A 90 9.83 -2.02 -2.15
N LYS A 91 10.92 -1.55 -1.52
CA LYS A 91 12.18 -1.26 -2.23
C LYS A 91 12.78 -2.48 -2.95
N ARG A 92 12.57 -3.68 -2.41
CA ARG A 92 13.03 -4.94 -3.03
C ARG A 92 12.01 -5.55 -3.99
N MET A 93 10.77 -5.09 -3.95
CA MET A 93 9.74 -5.55 -4.86
C MET A 93 10.10 -4.99 -6.22
N SER A 94 10.50 -5.88 -7.13
CA SER A 94 10.81 -5.52 -8.49
C SER A 94 9.75 -6.13 -9.37
N LEU A 95 9.00 -5.29 -10.08
CA LEU A 95 8.06 -5.76 -11.09
C LEU A 95 8.77 -6.28 -12.35
N GLN A 96 10.11 -6.18 -12.41
CA GLN A 96 10.90 -6.74 -13.51
C GLN A 96 11.02 -8.27 -13.40
N ASP A 97 11.07 -8.79 -12.17
CA ASP A 97 11.15 -10.23 -11.94
C ASP A 97 9.74 -10.84 -12.00
N ARG A 98 9.38 -11.37 -13.19
CA ARG A 98 8.09 -12.02 -13.42
C ARG A 98 7.81 -13.16 -12.43
N ARG A 99 8.84 -13.83 -11.90
CA ARG A 99 8.68 -14.95 -10.96
C ARG A 99 8.28 -14.49 -9.55
N ARG A 100 8.46 -13.20 -9.26
CA ARG A 100 8.24 -12.59 -7.94
C ARG A 100 7.14 -11.53 -7.95
N LEU A 101 6.33 -11.47 -9.01
CA LEU A 101 5.19 -10.59 -9.05
C LEU A 101 4.23 -10.88 -7.88
N PRO A 102 3.70 -9.84 -7.22
CA PRO A 102 2.77 -10.04 -6.13
C PRO A 102 1.43 -10.57 -6.66
N ALA A 103 0.76 -11.42 -5.88
CA ALA A 103 -0.53 -11.99 -6.24
C ALA A 103 -1.67 -10.97 -6.30
N LEU A 104 -1.59 -9.94 -5.46
CA LEU A 104 -2.46 -8.77 -5.46
C LEU A 104 -1.60 -7.51 -5.70
N PRO A 105 -2.14 -6.44 -6.31
CA PRO A 105 -1.34 -5.27 -6.65
C PRO A 105 -0.92 -4.47 -5.42
N SER A 106 0.27 -3.88 -5.43
CA SER A 106 0.55 -2.73 -4.55
C SER A 106 -0.16 -1.48 -5.09
N ILE A 107 -0.73 -0.68 -4.19
CA ILE A 107 -1.56 0.48 -4.56
C ILE A 107 -1.01 1.72 -3.85
N LEU A 108 -0.77 2.77 -4.62
CA LEU A 108 -0.60 4.12 -4.12
C LEU A 108 -1.94 4.82 -4.30
N LEU A 109 -2.60 5.17 -3.20
CA LEU A 109 -3.82 5.95 -3.20
C LEU A 109 -3.51 7.35 -2.66
N GLY A 110 -4.07 8.38 -3.27
CA GLY A 110 -4.03 9.72 -2.70
C GLY A 110 -5.00 10.68 -3.40
N ASN A 111 -5.50 11.64 -2.64
CA ASN A 111 -6.22 12.77 -3.19
C ASN A 111 -5.22 13.77 -3.82
N ALA A 112 -5.31 13.92 -5.14
CA ALA A 112 -4.36 14.71 -5.91
C ALA A 112 -4.66 16.20 -5.85
N GLN A 113 -5.91 16.64 -5.63
CA GLN A 113 -6.31 18.06 -5.71
C GLN A 113 -5.68 18.77 -6.94
N SER A 114 -6.04 18.29 -8.14
CA SER A 114 -5.39 18.58 -9.43
C SER A 114 -4.09 17.81 -9.68
N ILE A 115 -4.13 16.96 -10.71
CA ILE A 115 -2.95 16.22 -11.19
C ILE A 115 -2.16 16.97 -12.26
N ARG A 116 -2.79 17.90 -13.01
CA ARG A 116 -2.22 18.52 -14.22
C ARG A 116 -0.84 19.14 -13.99
N ASN A 117 -0.67 19.85 -12.87
CA ASN A 117 0.59 20.52 -12.54
C ASN A 117 1.57 19.65 -11.73
N LYS A 118 1.28 18.36 -11.57
CA LYS A 118 2.05 17.43 -10.71
C LYS A 118 2.62 16.26 -11.50
N LEU A 119 2.39 16.19 -12.81
CA LEU A 119 2.85 15.10 -13.66
C LEU A 119 4.38 15.04 -13.75
N ASP A 120 5.04 16.20 -13.90
CA ASP A 120 6.51 16.26 -13.94
C ASP A 120 7.14 15.78 -12.63
N GLU A 121 6.55 16.15 -11.49
CA GLU A 121 6.99 15.69 -10.18
C GLU A 121 6.73 14.19 -9.99
N LEU A 122 5.57 13.70 -10.45
CA LEU A 122 5.23 12.28 -10.44
C LEU A 122 6.17 11.47 -11.32
N ASP A 123 6.53 11.97 -12.51
CA ASP A 123 7.53 11.34 -13.37
C ASP A 123 8.89 11.28 -12.66
N ALA A 124 9.36 12.42 -12.13
CA ALA A 124 10.61 12.46 -11.37
C ALA A 124 10.60 11.43 -10.22
N TRP A 125 9.47 11.27 -9.53
CA TRP A 125 9.29 10.27 -8.48
C TRP A 125 9.29 8.83 -8.99
N ILE A 126 8.59 8.55 -10.09
CA ILE A 126 8.59 7.23 -10.74
C ILE A 126 9.99 6.85 -11.21
N THR A 127 10.75 7.82 -11.70
CA THR A 127 12.10 7.59 -12.20
C THR A 127 13.11 7.38 -11.07
N THR A 128 13.04 8.20 -10.01
CA THR A 128 14.03 8.18 -8.91
C THR A 128 13.68 7.20 -7.78
N ARG A 129 12.40 7.03 -7.44
CA ARG A 129 11.96 6.25 -6.28
C ARG A 129 11.46 4.86 -6.70
N GLN A 130 12.26 3.84 -6.38
CA GLN A 130 11.93 2.44 -6.65
C GLN A 130 10.59 2.00 -6.06
N GLU A 131 10.16 2.60 -4.96
CA GLU A 131 8.88 2.28 -4.32
C GLU A 131 7.69 2.65 -5.19
N ILE A 132 7.74 3.80 -5.86
CA ILE A 132 6.67 4.30 -6.74
C ILE A 132 6.78 3.64 -8.10
N LYS A 133 8.00 3.50 -8.63
CA LYS A 133 8.30 2.78 -9.87
C LYS A 133 7.73 1.36 -9.92
N ASN A 134 7.83 0.66 -8.79
CA ASN A 134 7.37 -0.72 -8.65
C ASN A 134 5.99 -0.81 -7.97
N THR A 135 5.24 0.28 -7.90
CA THR A 135 3.82 0.24 -7.54
C THR A 135 3.02 -0.32 -8.72
N CYS A 136 2.06 -1.20 -8.43
CA CYS A 136 1.23 -1.82 -9.46
C CYS A 136 0.13 -0.88 -9.95
N LEU A 137 -0.51 -0.15 -9.03
CA LEU A 137 -1.61 0.79 -9.30
C LEU A 137 -1.33 2.15 -8.64
N LEU A 138 -1.43 3.23 -9.41
CA LEU A 138 -1.51 4.60 -8.86
C LEU A 138 -2.96 5.06 -8.99
N VAL A 139 -3.58 5.45 -7.89
CA VAL A 139 -4.99 5.83 -7.83
C VAL A 139 -5.09 7.22 -7.23
N PHE A 140 -5.72 8.11 -7.98
CA PHE A 140 -5.86 9.51 -7.64
C PHE A 140 -7.34 9.90 -7.64
N THR A 141 -7.80 10.45 -6.52
CA THR A 141 -9.07 11.19 -6.45
C THR A 141 -8.80 12.68 -6.64
N GLU A 142 -9.84 13.42 -7.00
CA GLU A 142 -9.71 14.85 -7.35
C GLU A 142 -8.64 15.11 -8.41
N SER A 143 -8.72 14.37 -9.52
CA SER A 143 -7.80 14.55 -10.65
C SER A 143 -7.92 15.95 -11.28
N TRP A 144 -9.12 16.54 -11.24
CA TRP A 144 -9.51 17.81 -11.85
C TRP A 144 -9.22 17.88 -13.35
N LEU A 145 -9.19 16.70 -13.99
CA LEU A 145 -9.04 16.58 -15.43
C LEU A 145 -10.38 16.82 -16.13
N SER A 146 -10.29 17.17 -17.40
CA SER A 146 -11.42 17.33 -18.30
C SER A 146 -11.16 16.65 -19.63
N GLU A 147 -12.22 16.51 -20.44
CA GLU A 147 -12.14 15.94 -21.79
C GLU A 147 -11.18 16.69 -22.71
N SER A 148 -10.91 17.97 -22.41
CA SER A 148 -9.90 18.78 -23.12
C SER A 148 -8.46 18.32 -22.89
N ASP A 149 -8.17 17.65 -21.78
CA ASP A 149 -6.85 17.10 -21.52
C ASP A 149 -6.66 15.85 -22.36
N ARG A 150 -5.61 15.84 -23.18
CA ARG A 150 -5.33 14.70 -24.05
C ARG A 150 -4.66 13.59 -23.24
N GLU A 151 -4.92 12.34 -23.60
CA GLU A 151 -4.28 11.21 -22.91
C GLU A 151 -2.76 11.21 -23.06
N GLU A 152 -2.25 11.70 -24.20
CA GLU A 152 -0.82 11.81 -24.48
C GLU A 152 -0.08 12.68 -23.45
N ASP A 153 -0.70 13.78 -23.02
CA ASP A 153 -0.13 14.75 -22.08
C ASP A 153 -0.11 14.22 -20.63
N LEU A 154 -0.88 13.15 -20.38
CA LEU A 154 -1.05 12.55 -19.06
C LEU A 154 -0.24 11.25 -18.89
N MET A 155 0.62 10.92 -19.85
CA MET A 155 1.37 9.66 -19.83
C MET A 155 2.45 9.65 -18.75
N LEU A 156 2.49 8.56 -17.97
CA LEU A 156 3.52 8.32 -16.96
C LEU A 156 4.46 7.16 -17.38
N PRO A 157 5.78 7.28 -17.19
CA PRO A 157 6.72 6.26 -17.65
C PRO A 157 6.53 4.94 -16.90
N GLY A 158 6.45 3.84 -17.67
CA GLY A 158 6.22 2.50 -17.11
C GLY A 158 4.76 2.19 -16.77
N PHE A 159 3.86 3.17 -16.87
CA PHE A 159 2.42 2.98 -16.69
C PHE A 159 1.68 3.00 -18.04
N GLY A 160 0.49 2.41 -18.07
CA GLY A 160 -0.46 2.49 -19.19
C GLY A 160 -1.08 3.89 -19.30
N ALA A 161 -1.93 4.06 -20.31
CA ALA A 161 -2.76 5.26 -20.44
C ALA A 161 -3.63 5.45 -19.17
N PRO A 162 -3.95 6.70 -18.80
CA PRO A 162 -4.80 6.98 -17.64
C PRO A 162 -6.19 6.39 -17.82
N LEU A 163 -6.63 5.58 -16.86
CA LEU A 163 -8.03 5.16 -16.74
C LEU A 163 -8.72 6.19 -15.87
N ARG A 164 -9.53 7.06 -16.48
CA ARG A 164 -10.17 8.17 -15.77
C ARG A 164 -11.66 8.24 -15.99
N LEU A 165 -12.31 8.91 -15.04
CA LEU A 165 -13.64 9.48 -15.17
C LEU A 165 -13.49 10.96 -14.81
N ASP A 166 -13.74 11.81 -15.80
CA ASP A 166 -13.73 13.25 -15.62
C ASP A 166 -15.11 13.72 -15.16
N ARG A 167 -15.16 14.83 -14.44
CA ARG A 167 -16.42 15.36 -13.93
C ARG A 167 -17.23 16.00 -15.06
N ASP A 168 -18.48 15.58 -15.18
CA ASP A 168 -19.44 16.25 -16.04
C ASP A 168 -19.99 17.52 -15.36
N LYS A 169 -19.71 18.67 -15.98
CA LYS A 169 -20.17 19.98 -15.50
C LYS A 169 -21.69 20.14 -15.62
N GLY A 170 -22.30 19.52 -16.62
CA GLY A 170 -23.74 19.61 -16.87
C GLY A 170 -24.58 18.85 -15.85
N VAL A 171 -24.01 17.79 -15.26
CA VAL A 171 -24.69 16.98 -14.23
C VAL A 171 -24.49 17.55 -12.83
N THR A 172 -23.36 18.21 -12.57
CA THR A 172 -22.94 18.51 -11.20
C THR A 172 -22.99 19.99 -10.82
N ASP A 173 -23.32 20.88 -11.76
CA ASP A 173 -23.36 22.35 -11.64
C ASP A 173 -22.09 23.00 -11.06
N LYS A 174 -20.98 22.25 -11.00
CA LYS A 174 -19.71 22.69 -10.41
C LYS A 174 -18.67 22.93 -11.48
N GLN A 175 -18.03 24.08 -11.38
CA GLN A 175 -17.01 24.52 -12.34
C GLN A 175 -15.62 23.93 -12.07
N ARG A 176 -15.36 23.45 -10.85
CA ARG A 176 -14.04 22.96 -10.41
C ARG A 176 -14.16 21.79 -9.44
N GLY A 177 -13.16 20.92 -9.46
CA GLY A 177 -13.00 19.83 -8.52
C GLY A 177 -13.70 18.54 -8.95
N GLY A 178 -13.21 17.40 -8.44
CA GLY A 178 -13.67 16.06 -8.81
C GLY A 178 -12.78 15.37 -9.83
N GLY A 179 -13.30 14.32 -10.44
CA GLY A 179 -12.61 13.36 -11.28
C GLY A 179 -11.86 12.31 -10.46
N VAL A 180 -11.83 11.10 -11.02
CA VAL A 180 -11.00 9.98 -10.53
C VAL A 180 -10.09 9.49 -11.65
N CYS A 181 -8.86 9.11 -11.31
CA CYS A 181 -7.86 8.65 -12.26
C CYS A 181 -7.06 7.47 -11.70
N CYS A 182 -6.78 6.48 -12.53
CA CYS A 182 -6.05 5.28 -12.19
C CYS A 182 -5.01 4.95 -13.26
N TYR A 183 -3.78 4.68 -12.84
CA TYR A 183 -2.70 4.21 -13.71
C TYR A 183 -2.33 2.79 -13.33
N VAL A 184 -2.23 1.92 -14.34
CA VAL A 184 -1.81 0.52 -14.18
C VAL A 184 -0.39 0.34 -14.71
N ASN A 185 0.49 -0.26 -13.90
CA ASN A 185 1.86 -0.50 -14.30
C ASN A 185 1.92 -1.57 -15.40
N LYS A 186 2.56 -1.24 -16.53
CA LYS A 186 2.69 -2.12 -17.70
C LYS A 186 3.38 -3.45 -17.38
N ARG A 187 4.22 -3.48 -16.34
CA ARG A 187 4.94 -4.69 -15.89
C ARG A 187 4.09 -5.61 -15.02
N TYR A 188 2.98 -5.12 -14.48
CA TYR A 188 2.08 -5.88 -13.62
C TYR A 188 0.92 -6.50 -14.39
N CYS A 189 0.26 -5.71 -15.24
CA CYS A 189 -0.95 -6.11 -15.94
C CYS A 189 -1.05 -5.41 -17.30
N LYS A 190 -1.48 -6.16 -18.33
CA LYS A 190 -1.82 -5.62 -19.66
C LYS A 190 -3.31 -5.72 -19.97
N THR A 191 -3.96 -6.78 -19.51
CA THR A 191 -5.40 -7.01 -19.74
C THR A 191 -6.21 -6.21 -18.74
N ILE A 192 -6.69 -5.05 -19.19
CA ILE A 192 -7.45 -4.10 -18.38
C ILE A 192 -8.78 -3.83 -19.11
N VAL A 193 -9.89 -3.90 -18.38
CA VAL A 193 -11.22 -3.63 -18.92
C VAL A 193 -11.94 -2.66 -17.99
N VAL A 194 -12.37 -1.52 -18.51
CA VAL A 194 -13.25 -0.61 -17.74
C VAL A 194 -14.65 -1.20 -17.75
N ARG A 195 -15.23 -1.40 -16.57
CA ARG A 195 -16.55 -2.02 -16.39
C ARG A 195 -17.64 -0.97 -16.24
N GLU A 196 -17.38 0.06 -15.46
CA GLU A 196 -18.37 1.09 -15.12
C GLU A 196 -17.71 2.47 -15.05
N ARG A 197 -18.42 3.48 -15.53
CA ARG A 197 -18.11 4.90 -15.37
C ARG A 197 -19.40 5.60 -14.98
N ILE A 198 -19.45 6.12 -13.76
CA ILE A 198 -20.66 6.74 -13.22
C ILE A 198 -20.29 8.09 -12.63
N CYS A 199 -20.86 9.15 -13.19
CA CYS A 199 -20.73 10.51 -12.70
C CYS A 199 -22.12 11.00 -12.27
N THR A 200 -22.32 11.22 -10.99
CA THR A 200 -23.53 11.85 -10.43
C THR A 200 -23.14 13.04 -9.54
N PRO A 201 -24.10 13.88 -9.10
CA PRO A 201 -23.80 14.98 -8.18
C PRO A 201 -23.18 14.52 -6.87
N ASP A 202 -23.53 13.31 -6.44
CA ASP A 202 -23.14 12.72 -5.15
C ASP A 202 -21.84 11.90 -5.24
N ILE A 203 -21.63 11.16 -6.34
CA ILE A 203 -20.55 10.19 -6.46
C ILE A 203 -19.97 10.15 -7.88
N GLU A 204 -18.64 10.06 -7.94
CA GLU A 204 -17.87 9.80 -9.14
C GLU A 204 -17.17 8.44 -8.95
N LEU A 205 -17.49 7.49 -9.83
CA LEU A 205 -17.10 6.09 -9.68
C LEU A 205 -16.55 5.53 -10.99
N LEU A 206 -15.34 4.97 -10.91
CA LEU A 206 -14.69 4.25 -12.00
C LEU A 206 -14.40 2.81 -11.55
N SER A 207 -15.03 1.83 -12.19
CA SER A 207 -14.74 0.42 -11.94
C SER A 207 -13.94 -0.20 -13.07
N ILE A 208 -12.84 -0.86 -12.72
CA ILE A 208 -11.93 -1.53 -13.65
C ILE A 208 -11.72 -2.98 -13.25
N SER A 209 -11.56 -3.82 -14.25
CA SER A 209 -11.22 -5.23 -14.12
C SER A 209 -9.81 -5.45 -14.63
N LEU A 210 -9.01 -6.15 -13.82
CA LEU A 210 -7.59 -6.43 -14.09
C LEU A 210 -7.35 -7.92 -14.12
N ARG A 211 -6.61 -8.39 -15.12
CA ARG A 211 -6.03 -9.74 -15.14
C ARG A 211 -4.50 -9.65 -15.20
N PRO A 212 -3.82 -9.59 -14.04
CA PRO A 212 -2.37 -9.52 -13.94
C PRO A 212 -1.69 -10.73 -14.59
N PHE A 213 -0.41 -10.57 -14.94
CA PHE A 213 0.38 -11.69 -15.53
C PHE A 213 0.50 -12.90 -14.60
N TYR A 214 0.55 -12.65 -13.29
CA TYR A 214 0.60 -13.68 -12.25
C TYR A 214 -0.57 -13.50 -11.29
N LEU A 215 -1.73 -14.01 -11.68
CA LEU A 215 -2.90 -14.12 -10.83
C LEU A 215 -2.97 -15.54 -10.23
N PRO A 216 -3.23 -15.70 -8.93
CA PRO A 216 -3.49 -17.01 -8.34
C PRO A 216 -4.63 -17.73 -9.08
N ARG A 217 -4.51 -19.06 -9.23
CA ARG A 217 -5.54 -19.88 -9.92
C ARG A 217 -6.93 -19.78 -9.31
N GLU A 218 -6.99 -19.38 -8.05
CA GLU A 218 -8.21 -19.15 -7.28
C GLU A 218 -9.02 -17.96 -7.82
N PHE A 219 -8.38 -17.05 -8.57
CA PHE A 219 -9.01 -15.84 -9.10
C PHE A 219 -8.96 -15.84 -10.62
N GLN A 220 -10.08 -15.50 -11.24
CA GLN A 220 -10.14 -15.32 -12.70
C GLN A 220 -9.69 -13.91 -13.10
N GLN A 221 -10.06 -12.91 -12.31
CA GLN A 221 -9.72 -11.50 -12.45
C GLN A 221 -9.82 -10.78 -11.09
N LEU A 222 -9.38 -9.54 -11.04
CA LEU A 222 -9.53 -8.64 -9.90
C LEU A 222 -10.40 -7.46 -10.31
N PHE A 223 -11.24 -6.98 -9.40
CA PHE A 223 -12.01 -5.75 -9.60
C PHE A 223 -11.54 -4.64 -8.67
N PHE A 224 -11.40 -3.44 -9.24
CA PHE A 224 -11.05 -2.22 -8.52
C PHE A 224 -12.05 -1.14 -8.85
N THR A 225 -12.70 -0.59 -7.83
CA THR A 225 -13.65 0.51 -7.95
C THR A 225 -13.07 1.72 -7.24
N VAL A 226 -12.72 2.74 -8.02
CA VAL A 226 -12.22 4.02 -7.53
C VAL A 226 -13.39 4.95 -7.32
N VAL A 227 -13.49 5.53 -6.12
CA VAL A 227 -14.64 6.31 -5.68
C VAL A 227 -14.20 7.70 -5.20
N TYR A 228 -14.91 8.73 -5.62
CA TYR A 228 -14.89 10.05 -5.00
C TYR A 228 -16.32 10.45 -4.64
N ILE A 229 -16.58 10.65 -3.35
CA ILE A 229 -17.89 11.11 -2.85
C ILE A 229 -17.78 12.59 -2.54
N HIS A 230 -18.68 13.41 -3.06
CA HIS A 230 -18.62 14.84 -2.80
C HIS A 230 -18.88 15.15 -1.31
N PRO A 231 -18.21 16.14 -0.67
CA PRO A 231 -18.40 16.44 0.76
C PRO A 231 -19.82 16.85 1.18
N ARG A 232 -20.66 17.23 0.21
CA ARG A 232 -22.09 17.58 0.39
C ARG A 232 -23.04 16.54 -0.18
N ALA A 233 -22.53 15.37 -0.57
CA ALA A 233 -23.31 14.31 -1.18
C ALA A 233 -24.29 13.66 -0.19
N ASN A 234 -25.36 13.10 -0.72
CA ASN A 234 -26.19 12.15 0.02
C ASN A 234 -25.45 10.82 0.18
N ALA A 235 -24.99 10.54 1.40
CA ALA A 235 -24.23 9.33 1.71
C ALA A 235 -25.03 8.04 1.46
N VAL A 236 -26.35 8.05 1.63
CA VAL A 236 -27.21 6.87 1.42
C VAL A 236 -27.27 6.51 -0.06
N THR A 237 -27.52 7.50 -0.91
CA THR A 237 -27.58 7.33 -2.37
C THR A 237 -26.22 6.89 -2.92
N ALA A 238 -25.12 7.49 -2.44
CA ALA A 238 -23.78 7.07 -2.83
C ALA A 238 -23.48 5.62 -2.41
N ALA A 239 -23.85 5.24 -1.18
CA ALA A 239 -23.64 3.88 -0.68
C ALA A 239 -24.48 2.83 -1.43
N GLN A 240 -25.72 3.15 -1.78
CA GLN A 240 -26.59 2.30 -2.61
C GLN A 240 -25.98 2.10 -4.01
N LEU A 241 -25.52 3.17 -4.64
CA LEU A 241 -24.90 3.11 -5.97
C LEU A 241 -23.64 2.24 -5.96
N ILE A 242 -22.81 2.36 -4.91
CA ILE A 242 -21.65 1.48 -4.73
C ILE A 242 -22.09 0.03 -4.59
N ASN A 243 -23.14 -0.24 -3.81
CA ASN A 243 -23.67 -1.59 -3.62
C ASN A 243 -24.21 -2.20 -4.93
N ASP A 244 -24.93 -1.40 -5.72
CA ASP A 244 -25.47 -1.82 -7.01
C ASP A 244 -24.34 -2.17 -7.99
N VAL A 245 -23.30 -1.34 -8.05
CA VAL A 245 -22.10 -1.63 -8.85
C VAL A 245 -21.44 -2.92 -8.36
N THR A 246 -21.25 -3.11 -7.06
CA THR A 246 -20.67 -4.37 -6.56
C THR A 246 -21.51 -5.58 -6.92
N HIS A 247 -22.84 -5.50 -6.85
CA HIS A 247 -23.73 -6.57 -7.30
C HIS A 247 -23.58 -6.84 -8.80
N ARG A 248 -23.45 -5.81 -9.65
CA ARG A 248 -23.15 -5.99 -11.08
C ARG A 248 -21.78 -6.65 -11.33
N LEU A 249 -20.80 -6.42 -10.46
CA LEU A 249 -19.50 -7.11 -10.55
C LEU A 249 -19.59 -8.57 -10.07
N ASP A 250 -20.43 -8.85 -9.08
CA ASP A 250 -20.71 -10.20 -8.60
C ASP A 250 -21.38 -11.06 -9.68
N THR A 251 -22.30 -10.49 -10.47
CA THR A 251 -22.93 -11.23 -11.59
C THR A 251 -21.92 -11.60 -12.69
N ILE A 252 -20.85 -10.80 -12.87
CA ILE A 252 -19.78 -11.10 -13.84
C ILE A 252 -18.86 -12.20 -13.30
N CYS A 253 -18.37 -12.05 -12.06
CA CYS A 253 -17.50 -13.03 -11.44
C CYS A 253 -17.64 -12.97 -9.91
N PRO A 254 -18.41 -13.89 -9.29
CA PRO A 254 -18.69 -13.85 -7.86
C PRO A 254 -17.42 -14.08 -7.03
N ASP A 255 -16.57 -15.02 -7.45
CA ASP A 255 -15.34 -15.39 -6.74
C ASP A 255 -14.18 -14.40 -6.93
N ALA A 256 -14.32 -13.43 -7.84
CA ALA A 256 -13.28 -12.43 -8.06
C ALA A 256 -13.17 -11.48 -6.84
N PRO A 257 -11.94 -11.23 -6.35
CA PRO A 257 -11.69 -10.21 -5.34
C PRO A 257 -12.10 -8.84 -5.84
N LYS A 258 -12.79 -8.10 -4.97
CA LYS A 258 -13.31 -6.75 -5.24
C LYS A 258 -12.71 -5.80 -4.23
N PHE A 259 -12.17 -4.70 -4.72
CA PHE A 259 -11.57 -3.65 -3.90
C PHE A 259 -12.20 -2.31 -4.25
N ILE A 260 -12.69 -1.60 -3.25
CA ILE A 260 -13.34 -0.30 -3.40
C ILE A 260 -12.50 0.69 -2.63
N LEU A 261 -11.96 1.69 -3.29
CA LEU A 261 -11.01 2.62 -2.70
C LEU A 261 -11.17 4.03 -3.24
N GLY A 262 -10.71 5.00 -2.47
CA GLY A 262 -10.80 6.40 -2.83
C GLY A 262 -11.18 7.26 -1.63
N ASP A 263 -11.76 8.41 -1.92
CA ASP A 263 -12.10 9.42 -0.92
C ASP A 263 -13.60 9.39 -0.67
N PHE A 264 -13.98 8.92 0.52
CA PHE A 264 -15.37 8.71 0.91
C PHE A 264 -15.93 9.91 1.66
N ASN A 265 -15.11 10.91 1.98
CA ASN A 265 -15.46 12.05 2.81
C ASN A 265 -16.22 11.64 4.09
N HIS A 266 -17.53 11.88 4.15
CA HIS A 266 -18.40 11.58 5.29
C HIS A 266 -19.20 10.27 5.14
N CYS A 267 -19.13 9.59 3.99
CA CYS A 267 -19.89 8.38 3.74
C CYS A 267 -19.25 7.17 4.46
N ARG A 268 -20.07 6.43 5.21
CA ARG A 268 -19.67 5.17 5.86
C ARG A 268 -20.37 4.01 5.17
N LEU A 269 -19.59 2.99 4.79
CA LEU A 269 -20.09 1.82 4.06
C LEU A 269 -20.20 0.56 4.94
N GLU A 270 -20.05 0.70 6.25
CA GLU A 270 -20.07 -0.42 7.20
C GLU A 270 -21.42 -1.16 7.19
N GLU A 271 -22.52 -0.41 6.98
CA GLU A 271 -23.88 -0.98 6.95
C GLU A 271 -24.21 -1.65 5.62
N THR A 272 -23.71 -1.10 4.51
CA THR A 272 -24.00 -1.59 3.15
C THR A 272 -23.06 -2.72 2.74
N LEU A 273 -21.79 -2.68 3.13
CA LEU A 273 -20.76 -3.66 2.73
C LEU A 273 -20.26 -4.50 3.91
N LYS A 274 -21.18 -5.16 4.62
CA LYS A 274 -20.86 -5.96 5.83
C LYS A 274 -19.82 -7.06 5.61
N THR A 275 -19.70 -7.57 4.39
CA THR A 275 -18.75 -8.63 4.02
C THR A 275 -17.35 -8.10 3.69
N TYR A 276 -17.19 -6.79 3.54
CA TYR A 276 -15.93 -6.17 3.14
C TYR A 276 -15.13 -5.72 4.37
N GLU A 277 -13.82 -5.94 4.32
CA GLU A 277 -12.89 -5.49 5.34
C GLU A 277 -12.26 -4.15 4.92
N GLN A 278 -12.21 -3.18 5.83
CA GLN A 278 -11.47 -1.94 5.64
C GLN A 278 -9.99 -2.12 5.98
N TYR A 279 -9.10 -1.82 5.04
CA TYR A 279 -7.65 -2.02 5.23
C TYR A 279 -6.89 -0.78 5.67
N ILE A 280 -7.44 0.42 5.45
CA ILE A 280 -6.80 1.69 5.82
C ILE A 280 -7.24 2.10 7.22
N THR A 281 -6.25 2.23 8.11
CA THR A 281 -6.45 2.66 9.51
C THR A 281 -5.66 3.91 9.87
N CYS A 282 -4.87 4.47 8.94
CA CYS A 282 -4.07 5.66 9.19
C CYS A 282 -4.92 6.92 9.09
N THR A 283 -5.10 7.63 10.20
CA THR A 283 -5.76 8.93 10.24
C THR A 283 -5.00 9.93 9.37
N THR A 284 -5.69 10.55 8.40
CA THR A 284 -5.08 11.45 7.40
C THR A 284 -5.26 12.92 7.76
N THR A 285 -6.17 13.25 8.68
CA THR A 285 -6.42 14.63 9.10
C THR A 285 -5.94 14.95 10.51
N LEU A 286 -5.67 16.23 10.78
CA LEU A 286 -5.44 16.78 12.12
C LEU A 286 -6.60 16.50 13.10
N ARG A 287 -7.78 16.10 12.59
CA ARG A 287 -8.99 15.78 13.37
C ARG A 287 -9.20 14.28 13.58
N ASN A 288 -8.18 13.45 13.35
CA ASN A 288 -8.28 11.98 13.46
C ASN A 288 -9.30 11.32 12.52
N THR A 289 -9.61 11.92 11.36
CA THR A 289 -10.49 11.30 10.35
C THR A 289 -9.69 10.66 9.21
N THR A 290 -10.16 9.52 8.73
CA THR A 290 -9.64 8.81 7.54
C THR A 290 -10.58 9.07 6.37
N LEU A 291 -10.19 9.96 5.45
CA LEU A 291 -10.99 10.27 4.26
C LEU A 291 -10.76 9.23 3.15
N ASP A 292 -9.48 8.89 2.94
CA ASP A 292 -9.07 7.86 2.01
C ASP A 292 -9.31 6.49 2.62
N LEU A 293 -10.28 5.74 2.09
CA LEU A 293 -10.60 4.40 2.54
C LEU A 293 -10.31 3.37 1.45
N CYS A 294 -10.14 2.13 1.86
CA CYS A 294 -10.01 0.98 0.98
C CYS A 294 -10.67 -0.22 1.64
N PHE A 295 -11.77 -0.66 1.03
CA PHE A 295 -12.54 -1.85 1.39
C PHE A 295 -12.21 -2.98 0.44
N GLY A 296 -12.27 -4.23 0.90
CA GLY A 296 -12.20 -5.36 0.00
C GLY A 296 -12.83 -6.63 0.53
N SER A 297 -13.21 -7.50 -0.39
CA SER A 297 -13.88 -8.77 -0.09
C SER A 297 -12.94 -9.85 0.50
N LEU A 298 -11.63 -9.65 0.43
CA LEU A 298 -10.64 -10.61 0.93
C LEU A 298 -10.10 -10.21 2.30
N SER A 299 -10.31 -11.05 3.32
CA SER A 299 -9.79 -10.71 4.65
C SER A 299 -8.26 -10.60 4.70
N GLY A 300 -7.77 -9.54 5.35
CA GLY A 300 -6.34 -9.28 5.55
C GLY A 300 -5.52 -9.14 4.26
N ALA A 301 -6.16 -8.80 3.13
CA ALA A 301 -5.53 -8.72 1.82
C ALA A 301 -4.42 -7.66 1.76
N TYR A 302 -4.66 -6.52 2.41
CA TYR A 302 -3.73 -5.40 2.44
C TYR A 302 -3.29 -5.05 3.85
N LYS A 303 -2.10 -4.46 3.91
CA LYS A 303 -1.66 -3.70 5.07
C LYS A 303 -1.47 -2.25 4.67
N SER A 304 -2.18 -1.36 5.35
CA SER A 304 -2.05 0.08 5.15
C SER A 304 -0.76 0.63 5.77
N LEU A 305 -0.01 1.31 4.89
CA LEU A 305 0.87 2.43 5.19
C LEU A 305 0.42 3.54 4.22
N VAL A 306 1.26 4.58 4.04
CA VAL A 306 1.12 5.53 2.92
C VAL A 306 0.88 4.81 1.57
N HIS A 307 1.40 3.57 1.42
CA HIS A 307 1.12 2.66 0.32
C HIS A 307 0.38 1.41 0.82
N LEU A 308 -0.61 0.91 0.07
CA LEU A 308 -1.23 -0.39 0.33
C LEU A 308 -0.34 -1.49 -0.21
N ILE A 309 0.07 -2.39 0.68
CA ILE A 309 1.00 -3.46 0.33
C ILE A 309 0.29 -4.79 0.48
N PRO A 310 0.29 -5.62 -0.58
CA PRO A 310 -0.37 -6.91 -0.52
C PRO A 310 0.26 -7.78 0.57
N ARG A 311 -0.61 -8.38 1.37
CA ARG A 311 -0.28 -9.39 2.38
C ARG A 311 -0.85 -10.76 2.00
N TYR A 312 -1.83 -10.79 1.13
CA TYR A 312 -2.48 -12.00 0.66
C TYR A 312 -1.49 -13.08 0.21
N ILE A 313 -1.72 -14.31 0.68
CA ILE A 313 -0.97 -15.51 0.31
C ILE A 313 -1.96 -16.46 -0.38
N PRO A 314 -1.70 -16.89 -1.62
CA PRO A 314 -2.54 -17.86 -2.34
C PRO A 314 -2.84 -19.10 -1.49
N VAL A 315 -4.07 -19.64 -1.59
CA VAL A 315 -4.47 -20.87 -0.90
C VAL A 315 -3.45 -21.99 -1.11
N PHE A 316 -2.98 -22.19 -2.34
CA PHE A 316 -1.97 -23.22 -2.64
C PHE A 316 -0.70 -23.11 -1.79
N LYS A 317 -0.27 -21.89 -1.44
CA LYS A 317 0.93 -21.67 -0.60
C LYS A 317 0.64 -21.76 0.90
N ARG A 318 -0.64 -21.75 1.30
CA ARG A 318 -1.10 -21.90 2.69
C ARG A 318 -1.28 -23.37 3.07
N LEU A 319 -1.59 -24.23 2.10
CA LEU A 319 -1.73 -25.66 2.33
C LEU A 319 -0.42 -26.29 2.84
N PRO A 320 -0.50 -27.30 3.71
CA PRO A 320 0.68 -28.05 4.12
C PRO A 320 1.33 -28.70 2.90
N ARG A 321 2.66 -28.82 2.94
CA ARG A 321 3.40 -29.46 1.85
C ARG A 321 3.16 -30.97 1.90
N GLU A 322 2.48 -31.49 0.89
CA GLU A 322 2.39 -32.94 0.70
C GLU A 322 3.61 -33.44 -0.06
N VAL A 323 4.26 -34.46 0.49
CA VAL A 323 5.33 -35.19 -0.19
C VAL A 323 4.67 -36.27 -1.04
N LYS A 324 4.69 -36.10 -2.37
CA LYS A 324 4.25 -37.13 -3.30
C LYS A 324 5.45 -37.93 -3.78
N SER A 325 5.41 -39.25 -3.62
CA SER A 325 6.37 -40.16 -4.24
C SER A 325 6.08 -40.20 -5.73
N VAL A 326 6.97 -39.63 -6.54
CA VAL A 326 6.91 -39.75 -7.99
C VAL A 326 7.69 -41.00 -8.37
N LYS A 327 7.07 -41.92 -9.12
CA LYS A 327 7.81 -43.03 -9.74
C LYS A 327 8.76 -42.42 -10.77
N CYS A 328 10.05 -42.40 -10.44
CA CYS A 328 11.09 -42.09 -11.41
C CYS A 328 11.30 -43.30 -12.31
N TRP A 329 11.58 -43.06 -13.58
CA TRP A 329 12.00 -44.10 -14.51
C TRP A 329 13.36 -44.64 -14.04
N SER A 330 13.54 -45.96 -14.06
CA SER A 330 14.87 -46.54 -13.89
C SER A 330 15.75 -46.14 -15.07
N GLU A 331 17.07 -46.12 -14.87
CA GLU A 331 18.05 -45.82 -15.93
C GLU A 331 17.88 -46.76 -17.14
N ASP A 332 17.51 -48.01 -16.89
CA ASP A 332 17.18 -49.00 -17.93
C ASP A 332 15.99 -48.58 -18.79
N ASN A 333 14.93 -48.05 -18.17
CA ASN A 333 13.74 -47.61 -18.90
C ASN A 333 14.00 -46.32 -19.69
N ILE A 334 14.89 -45.45 -19.19
CA ILE A 334 15.33 -44.24 -19.90
C ILE A 334 16.14 -44.65 -21.15
N SER A 335 17.07 -45.58 -20.99
CA SER A 335 17.93 -46.08 -22.07
C SER A 335 17.11 -46.82 -23.14
N ALA A 336 16.16 -47.66 -22.73
CA ALA A 336 15.25 -48.35 -23.64
C ALA A 336 14.36 -47.37 -24.42
N LEU A 337 13.85 -46.31 -23.78
CA LEU A 337 13.11 -45.26 -24.48
C LEU A 337 13.99 -44.49 -25.47
N GLN A 338 15.22 -44.14 -25.11
CA GLN A 338 16.15 -43.42 -25.99
C GLN A 338 16.45 -44.22 -27.25
N ALA A 339 16.69 -45.52 -27.12
CA ALA A 339 16.91 -46.42 -28.26
C ALA A 339 15.71 -46.47 -29.23
N CYS A 340 14.48 -46.29 -28.74
CA CYS A 340 13.27 -46.22 -29.59
C CYS A 340 13.15 -44.94 -30.42
N PHE A 341 13.97 -43.91 -30.17
CA PHE A 341 13.98 -42.65 -30.94
C PHE A 341 15.20 -42.52 -31.86
N GLU A 342 16.12 -43.49 -31.86
CA GLU A 342 17.34 -43.50 -32.68
C GLU A 342 17.18 -44.32 -33.98
N CYS A 343 15.94 -44.61 -34.40
CA CYS A 343 15.62 -45.33 -35.64
C CYS A 343 15.34 -44.43 -36.85
#